data_AF-A0A2P2DHR3-F1
#
_entry.id   AF-A0A2P2DHR3-F1
#
_cell.length_a   1.000
_cell.length_b   1.000
_cell.length_c   1.000
_cell.angle_alpha   90.00
_cell.angle_beta   90.00
_cell.angle_gamma   90.00
#
_symmetry.space_group_name_H-M   'P 1'
#
loop_
_entity.id
_entity.type
_entity.pdbx_description
1 polymer ?
#
loop_
_entity_poly.entity_id
_entity_poly.type
_entity_poly.pdbx_seq_one_letter_code
_entity_poly.pdbx_strand_id
1 'polypeptide(L)'
;MPSYLSANPGTYEDAAKLLPEIWETKYPLPYGKLIKKDPLNQGIRQISRKKGKYWVYNFEVFMPKYERKETTPVPKREGRNIHVFFFWNPGIIDEPHRIELGEPHEGK
;
A
#
# COMPACT_ATOMS: atom_id res chain seq x y z
N MET A 1 28.96 -12.56 9.88
CA MET A 1 27.58 -12.56 9.34
C MET A 1 26.91 -11.29 9.84
N PRO A 2 26.68 -10.24 9.03
CA PRO A 2 25.93 -9.12 9.56
C PRO A 2 24.47 -9.55 9.63
N SER A 3 24.02 -9.74 10.88
CA SER A 3 22.62 -9.72 11.27
C SER A 3 21.95 -8.53 10.60
N TYR A 4 21.08 -8.79 9.62
CA TYR A 4 20.06 -7.85 9.20
C TYR A 4 19.15 -7.66 10.43
N LEU A 5 19.60 -6.74 11.28
CA LEU A 5 18.92 -6.23 12.46
C LEU A 5 17.43 -6.16 12.14
N SER A 6 16.63 -6.78 12.99
CA SER A 6 15.17 -6.72 13.01
C SER A 6 14.69 -5.32 12.66
N ALA A 7 14.47 -5.06 11.36
CA ALA A 7 14.00 -3.77 10.93
C ALA A 7 12.63 -3.60 11.55
N ASN A 8 12.50 -2.65 12.47
CA ASN A 8 11.24 -2.35 13.12
C ASN A 8 10.24 -2.02 12.00
N PRO A 9 9.13 -2.75 11.87
CA PRO A 9 8.10 -2.41 10.89
C PRO A 9 7.54 -1.00 11.10
N GLY A 10 7.80 -0.34 12.23
CA GLY A 10 7.14 0.91 12.55
C GLY A 10 5.65 0.65 12.74
N THR A 11 4.83 1.65 12.46
CA THR A 11 3.40 1.62 12.76
C THR A 11 2.53 1.73 11.51
N TYR A 12 1.24 1.44 11.66
CA TYR A 12 0.26 1.72 10.62
C TYR A 12 0.17 3.22 10.29
N GLU A 13 0.47 4.09 11.25
CA GLU A 13 0.56 5.54 11.06
C GLU A 13 1.71 5.92 10.13
N ASP A 14 2.88 5.29 10.30
CA ASP A 14 4.05 5.55 9.46
C ASP A 14 3.80 5.09 8.02
N ALA A 15 3.29 3.86 7.86
CA ALA A 15 2.93 3.32 6.55
C ALA A 15 1.81 4.12 5.86
N ALA A 16 0.83 4.63 6.62
CA ALA A 16 -0.25 5.46 6.08
C ALA A 16 0.23 6.82 5.54
N LYS A 17 1.33 7.38 6.07
CA LYS A 17 1.93 8.62 5.54
C LYS A 17 2.64 8.37 4.21
N LEU A 18 3.31 7.22 4.07
CA LEU A 18 4.05 6.85 2.86
C LEU A 18 3.12 6.37 1.73
N LEU A 19 1.97 5.77 2.08
CA LEU A 19 1.09 5.16 1.11
C LEU A 19 0.68 6.11 -0.05
N PRO A 20 0.23 7.36 0.19
CA PRO A 20 -0.08 8.30 -0.89
C PRO A 20 1.14 8.63 -1.75
N GLU A 21 2.31 8.86 -1.14
CA GLU A 21 3.54 9.20 -1.87
C GLU A 21 3.94 8.08 -2.84
N ILE A 22 3.93 6.84 -2.35
CA ILE A 22 4.24 5.67 -3.18
C ILE A 22 3.15 5.43 -4.22
N TRP A 23 1.88 5.71 -3.89
CA TRP A 23 0.77 5.56 -4.83
C TRP A 23 0.95 6.43 -6.08
N GLU A 24 1.29 7.70 -5.91
CA GLU A 24 1.49 8.65 -7.02
C GLU A 24 2.65 8.24 -7.94
N THR A 25 3.64 7.50 -7.43
CA THR A 25 4.73 6.97 -8.28
C THR A 25 4.33 5.73 -9.09
N LYS A 26 3.27 5.02 -8.69
CA LYS A 26 2.91 3.70 -9.24
C LYS A 26 1.64 3.70 -10.07
N TYR A 27 0.69 4.58 -9.78
CA TYR A 27 -0.61 4.58 -10.43
C TYR A 27 -0.88 5.92 -11.11
N PRO A 28 -1.50 5.90 -12.30
CA PRO A 28 -1.88 7.13 -13.01
C PRO A 28 -3.11 7.83 -12.42
N LEU A 29 -3.75 7.22 -11.41
CA LEU A 29 -4.92 7.76 -10.73
C LEU A 29 -4.51 8.31 -9.37
N PRO A 30 -4.99 9.51 -8.98
CA PRO A 30 -4.65 10.08 -7.68
C PRO A 30 -5.03 9.17 -6.53
N TYR A 31 -4.28 9.25 -5.45
CA TYR A 31 -4.64 8.60 -4.20
C TYR A 31 -6.01 9.12 -3.71
N GLY A 32 -6.86 8.19 -3.28
CA GLY A 32 -8.17 8.50 -2.74
C GLY A 32 -8.11 8.94 -1.27
N LYS A 33 -8.97 8.35 -0.44
CA LYS A 33 -9.02 8.63 1.00
C LYS A 33 -8.78 7.35 1.80
N LEU A 34 -7.87 7.40 2.77
CA LEU A 34 -7.72 6.32 3.75
C LEU A 34 -8.98 6.24 4.62
N ILE A 35 -9.64 5.08 4.64
CA ILE A 35 -10.84 4.82 5.43
C ILE A 35 -10.51 4.07 6.70
N LYS A 36 -9.73 2.99 6.60
CA LYS A 36 -9.40 2.14 7.74
C LYS A 36 -7.97 1.59 7.65
N LYS A 37 -7.33 1.49 8.81
CA LYS A 37 -6.07 0.76 9.04
C LYS A 37 -6.41 -0.61 9.59
N ASP A 38 -5.73 -1.65 9.10
CA ASP A 38 -5.96 -3.04 9.46
C ASP A 38 -7.44 -3.50 9.38
N PRO A 39 -8.16 -3.25 8.27
CA PRO A 39 -9.55 -3.72 8.13
C PRO A 39 -9.70 -5.25 8.26
N LEU A 40 -8.63 -6.03 8.06
CA LEU A 40 -8.64 -7.50 8.18
C LEU A 40 -8.28 -8.02 9.59
N ASN A 41 -7.93 -7.15 10.55
CA ASN A 41 -7.46 -7.52 11.89
C ASN A 41 -6.30 -8.53 11.87
N GLN A 42 -5.40 -8.38 10.90
CA GLN A 42 -4.24 -9.26 10.73
C GLN A 42 -2.96 -8.67 11.32
N GLY A 43 -2.99 -7.42 11.77
CA GLY A 43 -1.82 -6.69 12.21
C GLY A 43 -0.81 -6.47 11.09
N ILE A 44 0.41 -6.11 11.46
CA ILE A 44 1.54 -6.02 10.54
C ILE A 44 2.17 -7.42 10.44
N ARG A 45 2.24 -7.96 9.22
CA ARG A 45 2.74 -9.33 8.99
C ARG A 45 3.99 -9.32 8.13
N GLN A 46 4.79 -10.37 8.24
CA GLN A 46 5.94 -10.57 7.38
C GLN A 46 5.64 -11.67 6.36
N ILE A 47 5.92 -11.42 5.08
CA ILE A 47 5.81 -12.43 4.03
C ILE A 47 7.11 -12.57 3.26
N SER A 48 7.39 -13.77 2.75
CA SER A 48 8.51 -14.03 1.86
C SER A 48 8.07 -13.88 0.41
N ARG A 49 8.80 -13.11 -0.39
CA ARG A 49 8.65 -12.99 -1.84
C ARG A 49 10.01 -13.21 -2.52
N LYS A 50 10.05 -13.27 -3.86
CA LYS A 50 11.28 -13.54 -4.64
C LYS A 50 12.47 -12.64 -4.28
N LYS A 51 12.23 -11.36 -3.99
CA LYS A 51 13.27 -10.36 -3.67
C LYS A 51 13.60 -10.26 -2.17
N GLY A 52 12.95 -11.03 -1.29
CA GLY A 52 13.19 -11.01 0.15
C GLY A 52 11.92 -11.02 1.00
N LYS A 53 12.09 -10.74 2.30
CA LYS A 53 10.98 -10.64 3.25
C LYS A 53 10.44 -9.22 3.33
N TYR A 54 9.12 -9.08 3.23
CA TYR A 54 8.43 -7.80 3.28
C TYR A 54 7.54 -7.74 4.51
N TRP A 55 7.52 -6.59 5.18
CA TRP A 55 6.44 -6.21 6.08
C TRP A 55 5.23 -5.81 5.26
N VAL A 56 4.05 -6.23 5.71
CA VAL A 56 2.77 -6.04 5.01
C VAL A 56 1.79 -5.35 5.94
N TYR A 57 1.24 -4.25 5.45
CA TYR A 57 0.20 -3.45 6.09
C TYR A 57 -1.04 -3.55 5.20
N ASN A 58 -2.20 -3.74 5.82
CA ASN A 58 -3.45 -3.81 5.10
C ASN A 58 -4.33 -2.59 5.40
N PHE A 59 -4.88 -1.98 4.36
CA PHE A 59 -5.64 -0.74 4.44
C PHE A 59 -6.94 -0.86 3.64
N GLU A 60 -7.94 -0.09 4.05
CA GLU A 60 -9.12 0.19 3.24
C GLU A 60 -9.02 1.64 2.73
N VAL A 61 -9.03 1.81 1.41
CA VAL A 61 -8.94 3.12 0.75
C VAL A 61 -10.19 3.31 -0.10
N PHE A 62 -10.86 4.45 0.07
CA PHE A 62 -11.93 4.86 -0.82
C PHE A 62 -11.34 5.50 -2.07
N MET A 63 -11.62 4.91 -3.23
CA MET A 63 -11.25 5.44 -4.53
C MET A 63 -12.49 6.06 -5.19
N PRO A 64 -12.52 7.39 -5.38
CA PRO A 64 -13.60 8.02 -6.12
C PRO A 64 -13.54 7.61 -7.60
N LYS A 65 -14.68 7.63 -8.28
CA LYS A 65 -14.70 7.64 -9.74
C LYS A 65 -14.14 8.98 -10.20
N TYR A 66 -13.28 8.98 -11.21
CA TYR A 66 -12.78 10.22 -11.80
C TYR A 66 -13.50 10.45 -13.14
N GLU A 67 -14.04 11.65 -13.32
CA GLU A 67 -14.42 12.14 -14.64
C GLU A 67 -13.24 12.89 -15.25
N ARG A 68 -13.03 12.71 -16.55
CA ARG A 68 -12.17 13.60 -17.32
C ARG A 68 -12.96 14.86 -17.65
N LYS A 69 -12.62 15.97 -16.99
CA LYS A 69 -12.93 17.31 -17.52
C LYS A 69 -11.67 17.84 -18.18
N GLU A 70 -11.71 17.91 -19.50
CA GLU A 70 -10.58 18.31 -20.35
C GLU A 70 -9.33 17.42 -20.12
N THR A 71 -8.37 17.89 -19.32
CA THR A 71 -7.09 17.22 -19.02
C THR A 71 -6.93 16.84 -17.54
N THR A 72 -7.85 17.25 -16.66
CA THR A 72 -7.72 17.07 -15.21
C THR A 72 -8.70 16.03 -14.69
N PRO A 73 -8.25 15.01 -13.93
CA PRO A 73 -9.13 14.06 -13.28
C PRO A 73 -9.90 14.74 -12.14
N VAL A 74 -11.23 14.82 -12.24
CA VAL A 74 -12.11 15.40 -11.21
C VAL A 74 -12.80 14.28 -10.43
N PRO A 75 -12.61 14.19 -9.09
CA PRO A 75 -13.23 13.14 -8.29
C PRO A 75 -14.75 13.34 -8.14
N LYS A 76 -15.52 12.27 -8.31
CA LYS A 76 -16.95 12.21 -7.99
C LYS A 76 -17.19 11.80 -6.55
N ARG A 77 -18.42 12.04 -6.08
CA ARG A 77 -18.92 11.50 -4.81
C ARG A 77 -19.07 9.98 -4.85
N GLU A 78 -19.37 9.43 -6.02
CA GLU A 78 -19.40 7.98 -6.23
C GLU A 78 -17.99 7.42 -6.29
N GLY A 79 -17.82 6.20 -5.81
CA GLY A 79 -16.55 5.50 -5.79
C GLY A 79 -16.72 4.09 -5.26
N ARG A 80 -15.60 3.47 -4.87
CA ARG A 80 -15.60 2.19 -4.17
C ARG A 80 -14.49 2.14 -3.15
N ASN A 81 -14.73 1.44 -2.06
CA ASN A 81 -13.65 1.02 -1.18
C ASN A 81 -12.85 -0.09 -1.87
N ILE A 82 -11.54 0.00 -1.76
CA ILE A 82 -10.63 -1.06 -2.17
C ILE A 82 -9.77 -1.46 -1.00
N HIS A 83 -9.42 -2.73 -1.00
CA HIS A 83 -8.42 -3.25 -0.09
C HIS A 83 -7.02 -3.02 -0.69
N VAL A 84 -6.10 -2.53 0.11
CA VAL A 84 -4.75 -2.15 -0.31
C VAL A 84 -3.74 -2.80 0.62
N PHE A 85 -2.82 -3.57 0.04
CA PHE A 85 -1.65 -4.11 0.73
C PHE A 85 -0.43 -3.27 0.40
N PHE A 86 0.15 -2.67 1.43
CA PHE A 86 1.41 -1.97 1.34
C PHE A 86 2.53 -2.89 1.82
N PHE A 87 3.52 -3.12 0.98
CA PHE A 87 4.68 -3.95 1.27
C PHE A 87 5.90 -3.05 1.44
N TRP A 88 6.68 -3.32 2.48
CA TRP A 88 7.92 -2.61 2.74
C TRP A 88 9.06 -3.58 3.05
N ASN A 89 10.18 -3.41 2.36
CA ASN A 89 11.43 -4.11 2.66
C ASN A 89 12.59 -3.10 2.61
N PRO A 90 13.10 -2.64 3.76
CA PRO A 90 14.20 -1.68 3.83
C PRO A 90 15.55 -2.27 3.37
N GLY A 91 15.64 -3.59 3.20
CA GLY A 91 16.84 -4.24 2.66
C GLY A 91 16.96 -4.16 1.13
N ILE A 92 15.96 -3.62 0.42
CA ILE A 92 15.98 -3.42 -1.03
C ILE A 92 16.15 -1.93 -1.33
N ILE A 93 17.24 -1.57 -1.99
CA ILE A 93 17.59 -0.17 -2.25
C ILE A 93 16.74 0.43 -3.39
N ASP A 94 16.55 -0.30 -4.49
CA ASP A 94 15.92 0.26 -5.70
C ASP A 94 14.40 0.42 -5.57
N GLU A 95 13.72 -0.57 -5.01
CA GLU A 95 12.26 -0.58 -4.88
C GLU A 95 11.84 -1.18 -3.53
N PRO A 96 12.04 -0.45 -2.42
CA PRO A 96 11.72 -0.92 -1.07
C PRO A 96 10.21 -1.06 -0.83
N HIS A 97 9.38 -0.36 -1.59
CA HIS A 97 7.93 -0.30 -1.39
C HIS A 97 7.17 -0.91 -2.55
N ARG A 98 6.08 -1.63 -2.25
CA ARG A 98 5.15 -2.16 -3.25
C ARG A 98 3.71 -2.01 -2.77
N ILE A 99 2.81 -1.78 -3.71
CA ILE A 99 1.37 -1.71 -3.45
C ILE A 99 0.71 -2.82 -4.27
N GLU A 100 -0.18 -3.58 -3.63
CA GLU A 100 -1.08 -4.51 -4.30
C GLU A 100 -2.52 -4.15 -3.94
N LEU A 101 -3.42 -4.20 -4.92
CA LEU A 101 -4.84 -3.88 -4.76
C LEU A 101 -5.66 -5.18 -4.81
N GLY A 102 -6.67 -5.31 -3.96
CA GLY A 102 -7.51 -6.51 -3.88
C GLY A 102 -7.10 -7.44 -2.75
N GLU A 103 -7.54 -8.71 -2.81
CA GLU A 103 -7.13 -9.74 -1.84
C GLU A 103 -5.69 -10.19 -2.10
N PRO A 104 -4.91 -10.54 -1.05
CA PRO A 104 -3.54 -10.94 -1.25
C PRO A 104 -3.58 -12.28 -1.98
N HIS A 105 -3.11 -12.32 -3.22
CA HIS A 105 -2.91 -13.60 -3.89
C HIS A 105 -1.89 -14.40 -3.09
N GLU A 106 -2.38 -15.37 -2.31
CA GLU A 106 -1.59 -16.51 -1.85
C GLU A 106 -1.13 -17.22 -3.12
N GLY A 107 0.12 -16.95 -3.52
CA GLY A 107 0.75 -17.67 -4.61
C GLY A 107 0.76 -19.15 -4.23
N LYS A 108 0.00 -19.95 -4.98
CA LYS A 108 0.21 -21.39 -5.06
C LYS A 108 1.63 -21.70 -5.54
#